data_AF-A0A565CJB8-F1
#
_entry.id   AF-A0A565CJB8-F1
#
_cell.length_a   1.000
_cell.length_b   1.000
_cell.length_c   1.000
_cell.angle_alpha   90.00
_cell.angle_beta   90.00
_cell.angle_gamma   90.00
#
_symmetry.space_group_name_H-M   'P 1'
#
loop_
_entity.id
_entity.type
_entity.pdbx_description
1 polymer ?
#
loop_
_entity_poly.entity_id
_entity_poly.type
_entity_poly.pdbx_seq_one_letter_code
_entity_poly.pdbx_strand_id
1 'polypeptide(L)'
;MERAIPFITNGDHVMFSMHYIQKGLLFLKPPSVSESDDPTFKPKDFFMETLLLKLKDSLATTLSHFYPLAGRLSTLKTDDSRSYSVFVDCNNSPAGAGFIHVKTDLSVSDIVDSKYVPLVVQSFFDHHKAEGITMVMP
;
A
#
# COMPACT_ATOMS: atom_id res chain seq x y z
N MET A 1 -25.55 -6.09 4.19
CA MET A 1 -25.22 -6.66 2.87
C MET A 1 -24.12 -7.68 3.10
N GLU A 2 -24.39 -8.94 2.80
CA GLU A 2 -23.42 -10.03 3.00
C GLU A 2 -22.34 -9.93 1.91
N ARG A 3 -21.07 -9.85 2.32
CA ARG A 3 -19.93 -9.78 1.38
C ARG A 3 -19.45 -11.20 1.09
N ALA A 4 -19.26 -11.51 -0.19
CA ALA A 4 -18.75 -12.82 -0.60
C ALA A 4 -17.32 -13.03 -0.12
N ILE A 5 -16.97 -14.25 0.27
CA ILE A 5 -15.60 -14.64 0.63
C ILE A 5 -14.88 -15.05 -0.66
N PRO A 6 -13.83 -14.32 -1.11
CA PRO A 6 -13.11 -14.65 -2.33
C PRO A 6 -12.16 -15.83 -2.08
N PHE A 7 -12.44 -16.96 -2.72
CA PHE A 7 -11.51 -18.09 -2.77
C PHE A 7 -10.51 -17.91 -3.89
N ILE A 8 -9.28 -18.32 -3.63
CA ILE A 8 -8.20 -18.26 -4.60
C ILE A 8 -8.32 -19.44 -5.56
N THR A 9 -8.21 -19.19 -6.86
CA THR A 9 -8.33 -20.23 -7.89
C THR A 9 -6.96 -20.80 -8.26
N ASN A 10 -6.91 -22.01 -8.83
CA ASN A 10 -5.64 -22.64 -9.24
C ASN A 10 -4.76 -21.76 -10.14
N GLY A 11 -5.33 -20.86 -10.96
CA GLY A 11 -4.58 -19.92 -11.78
C GLY A 11 -3.83 -18.86 -10.96
N ASP A 12 -4.39 -18.45 -9.83
CA ASP A 12 -3.82 -17.45 -8.93
C ASP A 12 -2.68 -18.03 -8.06
N HIS A 13 -2.63 -19.35 -7.87
CA HIS A 13 -1.61 -20.01 -7.04
C HIS A 13 -0.20 -19.83 -7.62
N VAL A 14 -0.08 -19.75 -8.94
CA VAL A 14 1.18 -19.43 -9.62
C VAL A 14 1.67 -18.03 -9.23
N MET A 15 0.73 -17.12 -8.96
CA MET A 15 1.02 -15.74 -8.61
C MET A 15 1.44 -15.57 -7.14
N PHE A 16 1.11 -16.50 -6.25
CA PHE A 16 1.60 -16.48 -4.86
C PHE A 16 3.10 -16.71 -4.72
N SER A 17 3.72 -17.35 -5.70
CA SER A 17 5.18 -17.51 -5.72
C SER A 17 5.90 -16.26 -6.25
N MET A 18 5.15 -15.26 -6.74
CA MET A 18 5.70 -13.97 -7.15
C MET A 18 5.82 -13.07 -5.92
N HIS A 19 6.97 -12.44 -5.74
CA HIS A 19 7.17 -11.42 -4.71
C HIS A 19 6.10 -10.31 -4.81
N TYR A 20 5.83 -9.62 -3.69
CA TYR A 20 4.88 -8.51 -3.64
C TYR A 20 5.18 -7.49 -4.77
N ILE A 21 4.19 -7.18 -5.60
CA ILE A 21 4.36 -6.22 -6.70
C ILE A 21 4.54 -4.82 -6.09
N GLN A 22 5.74 -4.27 -6.23
CA GLN A 22 6.09 -2.93 -5.76
C GLN A 22 6.11 -1.97 -6.96
N LYS A 23 5.21 -0.99 -6.97
CA LYS A 23 5.12 0.07 -7.99
C LYS A 23 4.92 1.42 -7.33
N GLY A 24 5.57 2.45 -7.85
CA GLY A 24 5.48 3.82 -7.36
C GLY A 24 5.21 4.81 -8.49
N LEU A 25 4.65 5.96 -8.14
CA LEU A 25 4.45 7.10 -9.02
C LEU A 25 5.17 8.32 -8.42
N LEU A 26 5.85 9.08 -9.27
CA LEU A 26 6.56 10.30 -8.88
C LEU A 26 5.86 11.51 -9.49
N PHE A 27 5.49 12.47 -8.64
CA PHE A 27 4.79 13.68 -9.06
C PHE A 27 5.62 14.90 -8.73
N LEU A 28 5.69 15.84 -9.68
CA LEU A 28 6.22 17.17 -9.40
C LEU A 28 5.31 17.87 -8.40
N LYS A 29 5.93 18.59 -7.46
CA LYS A 29 5.17 19.42 -6.55
C LYS A 29 4.47 20.52 -7.37
N PRO A 30 3.17 20.77 -7.16
CA PRO A 30 2.51 21.88 -7.83
C PRO A 30 3.19 23.20 -7.42
N PRO A 31 3.28 24.18 -8.36
CA PRO A 31 3.86 25.49 -8.06
C PRO A 31 3.11 26.10 -6.88
N SER A 32 3.85 26.58 -5.89
CA SER A 32 3.27 27.22 -4.71
C SER A 32 2.50 28.47 -5.12
N VAL A 33 1.24 28.59 -4.68
CA VAL A 33 0.59 29.89 -4.57
C VAL A 33 1.44 30.71 -3.58
N SER A 34 1.83 31.89 -4.03
CA SER A 34 2.80 32.82 -3.45
C SER A 34 2.83 32.79 -1.92
N GLU A 35 4.04 32.81 -1.37
CA GLU A 35 4.29 33.11 0.03
C GLU A 35 3.49 34.36 0.41
N SER A 36 2.43 34.18 1.19
CA SER A 36 1.80 35.31 1.87
C SER A 36 2.80 35.83 2.90
N ASP A 37 2.94 37.16 3.00
CA ASP A 37 3.79 37.85 3.99
C ASP A 37 3.38 37.60 5.46
N ASP A 38 2.43 36.69 5.71
CA ASP A 38 2.07 36.22 7.04
C ASP A 38 2.95 35.01 7.43
N PRO A 39 3.94 35.17 8.34
CA PRO A 39 4.80 34.08 8.80
C PRO A 39 4.05 32.96 9.55
N THR A 40 2.76 33.16 9.84
CA THR A 40 1.88 32.20 10.52
C THR A 40 1.16 31.27 9.54
N PHE A 41 0.95 31.69 8.30
CA PHE A 41 0.27 30.89 7.29
C PHE A 41 1.29 30.15 6.42
N LYS A 42 1.35 28.82 6.55
CA LYS A 42 2.17 27.94 5.72
C LYS A 42 1.30 27.21 4.69
N PRO A 43 0.98 27.84 3.54
CA PRO A 43 0.07 27.26 2.53
C PRO A 43 0.55 25.89 2.02
N LYS A 44 1.87 25.63 2.07
CA LYS A 44 2.49 24.37 1.69
C LYS A 44 2.12 23.20 2.62
N ASP A 45 2.04 23.45 3.93
CA ASP A 45 1.68 22.43 4.91
C ASP A 45 0.19 22.11 4.79
N PHE A 46 -0.64 23.13 4.63
CA PHE A 46 -2.08 22.97 4.41
C PHE A 46 -2.42 22.16 3.15
N PHE A 47 -1.70 22.41 2.04
CA PHE A 47 -1.89 21.64 0.81
C PHE A 47 -1.60 20.14 1.02
N MET A 48 -0.47 19.81 1.67
CA MET A 48 -0.10 18.41 1.91
C MET A 48 -1.06 17.73 2.87
N GLU A 49 -1.49 18.39 3.94
CA GLU A 49 -2.50 17.85 4.87
C GLU A 49 -3.82 17.57 4.16
N THR A 50 -4.30 18.52 3.35
CA THR A 50 -5.52 18.36 2.55
C THR A 50 -5.40 17.19 1.57
N LEU A 51 -4.25 17.07 0.89
CA LEU A 51 -3.99 15.98 -0.04
C LEU A 51 -4.00 14.62 0.68
N LEU A 52 -3.34 14.51 1.84
CA LEU A 52 -3.29 13.28 2.62
C LEU A 52 -4.68 12.85 3.10
N LEU A 53 -5.49 13.80 3.57
CA LEU A 53 -6.88 13.53 3.96
C LEU A 53 -7.69 13.01 2.77
N LYS A 54 -7.65 13.70 1.63
CA LYS A 54 -8.36 13.28 0.41
C LYS A 54 -7.91 11.91 -0.09
N LEU A 55 -6.61 11.61 -0.05
CA LEU A 55 -6.09 10.31 -0.43
C LEU A 55 -6.59 9.20 0.50
N LYS A 56 -6.58 9.42 1.82
CA LYS A 56 -7.13 8.47 2.80
C LYS A 56 -8.61 8.21 2.56
N ASP A 57 -9.42 9.26 2.38
CA ASP A 57 -10.85 9.13 2.15
C ASP A 57 -11.17 8.42 0.83
N SER A 58 -10.44 8.78 -0.25
CA SER A 58 -10.59 8.12 -1.55
C SER A 58 -10.20 6.65 -1.50
N LEU A 59 -9.13 6.31 -0.77
CA LEU A 59 -8.69 4.93 -0.56
C LEU A 59 -9.74 4.16 0.24
N ALA A 60 -10.24 4.71 1.36
CA ALA A 60 -11.27 4.07 2.17
C ALA A 60 -12.56 3.82 1.36
N THR A 61 -12.98 4.80 0.57
CA THR A 61 -14.14 4.68 -0.33
C THR A 61 -13.90 3.59 -1.37
N THR A 62 -12.74 3.59 -2.01
CA THR A 62 -12.37 2.58 -3.02
C THR A 62 -12.37 1.18 -2.41
N LEU A 63 -11.78 0.99 -1.23
CA LEU A 63 -11.75 -0.28 -0.51
C LEU A 63 -13.14 -0.75 -0.08
N SER A 64 -14.13 0.15 0.06
CA SER A 64 -15.51 -0.28 0.33
C SER A 64 -16.14 -1.02 -0.88
N HIS A 65 -15.74 -0.64 -2.09
CA HIS A 65 -16.15 -1.28 -3.35
C HIS A 65 -15.26 -2.48 -3.70
N PHE A 66 -13.95 -2.37 -3.47
CA PHE A 66 -12.96 -3.42 -3.71
C PHE A 66 -12.50 -4.07 -2.39
N TYR A 67 -13.47 -4.50 -1.59
CA TYR A 67 -13.25 -4.98 -0.22
C TYR A 67 -12.24 -6.13 -0.06
N PRO A 68 -12.02 -7.04 -1.04
CA PRO A 68 -10.97 -8.05 -0.91
C PRO A 68 -9.57 -7.45 -0.72
N LEU A 69 -9.32 -6.24 -1.24
CA LEU A 69 -8.02 -5.57 -1.11
C LEU A 69 -7.74 -5.07 0.31
N ALA A 70 -8.76 -4.99 1.16
CA ALA A 70 -8.64 -4.67 2.59
C ALA A 70 -8.62 -5.94 3.47
N GLY A 71 -8.83 -7.11 2.87
CA GLY A 71 -8.83 -8.39 3.57
C GLY A 71 -7.42 -8.96 3.77
N ARG A 72 -7.35 -10.10 4.45
CA ARG A 72 -6.09 -10.84 4.66
C ARG A 72 -6.19 -12.24 4.08
N LEU A 73 -5.07 -12.75 3.56
CA LEU A 73 -5.00 -14.15 3.17
C LEU A 73 -5.13 -15.03 4.40
N SER A 74 -5.97 -16.05 4.30
CA SER A 74 -6.20 -17.06 5.31
C SER A 74 -6.32 -18.44 4.66
N THR A 75 -6.22 -19.48 5.47
CA THR A 75 -6.25 -20.87 5.01
C THR A 75 -7.30 -21.65 5.78
N LEU A 76 -8.07 -22.47 5.06
CA LEU A 76 -9.00 -23.42 5.64
C LEU A 76 -8.54 -24.83 5.26
N LYS A 77 -8.50 -25.74 6.23
CA LYS A 77 -8.22 -27.16 5.98
C LYS A 77 -9.43 -27.78 5.28
N THR A 78 -9.20 -28.48 4.18
CA THR A 78 -10.26 -29.17 3.44
C THR A 78 -10.57 -30.54 4.04
N ASP A 79 -11.65 -31.18 3.60
CA ASP A 79 -12.03 -32.54 4.02
C ASP A 79 -10.95 -33.59 3.71
N ASP A 80 -10.13 -33.37 2.66
CA ASP A 80 -8.87 -34.10 2.52
C ASP A 80 -7.82 -33.53 3.47
N SER A 81 -7.38 -34.40 4.38
CA SER A 81 -6.37 -34.16 5.41
C SER A 81 -5.06 -33.51 4.91
N ARG A 82 -4.75 -33.62 3.61
CA ARG A 82 -3.50 -33.14 2.99
C ARG A 82 -3.66 -31.88 2.13
N SER A 83 -4.84 -31.29 2.03
CA SER A 83 -5.05 -30.04 1.26
C SER A 83 -5.61 -28.89 2.09
N TYR A 84 -5.28 -27.69 1.63
CA TYR A 84 -5.71 -26.42 2.19
C TYR A 84 -6.29 -25.55 1.07
N SER A 85 -7.41 -24.89 1.35
CA SER A 85 -7.92 -23.81 0.50
C SER A 85 -7.43 -22.47 1.02
N VAL A 86 -6.93 -21.62 0.14
CA VAL A 86 -6.56 -20.23 0.45
C VAL A 86 -7.72 -19.32 0.07
N PHE A 87 -8.03 -18.36 0.93
CA PHE A 87 -9.09 -17.38 0.69
C PHE A 87 -8.73 -16.02 1.31
N VAL A 88 -9.47 -14.99 0.94
CA VAL A 88 -9.34 -13.65 1.52
C VAL A 88 -10.38 -13.46 2.63
N ASP A 89 -9.92 -13.48 3.88
CA ASP A 89 -10.74 -13.14 5.04
C ASP A 89 -10.98 -11.63 5.10
N CYS A 90 -12.24 -11.24 4.91
CA CYS A 90 -12.70 -9.86 4.92
C CYS A 90 -13.44 -9.49 6.21
N ASN A 91 -13.59 -10.42 7.17
CA ASN A 91 -14.54 -10.29 8.28
C ASN A 91 -13.86 -10.32 9.67
N ASN A 92 -12.78 -11.08 9.88
CA ASN A 92 -12.30 -11.41 11.25
C ASN A 92 -10.97 -10.76 11.67
N SER A 93 -10.49 -9.73 10.97
CA SER A 93 -9.26 -9.01 11.30
C SER A 93 -9.51 -7.50 11.31
N PRO A 94 -8.68 -6.65 11.95
CA PRO A 94 -8.68 -5.24 11.58
C PRO A 94 -8.38 -5.14 10.08
N ALA A 95 -9.47 -5.00 9.31
CA ALA A 95 -9.48 -4.94 7.86
C ALA A 95 -9.07 -3.54 7.43
N GLY A 96 -8.23 -3.47 6.40
CA GLY A 96 -7.74 -2.20 5.90
C GLY A 96 -6.47 -2.35 5.07
N ALA A 97 -6.16 -1.31 4.30
CA ALA A 97 -4.88 -1.17 3.63
C ALA A 97 -3.96 -0.27 4.46
N GLY A 98 -2.67 -0.60 4.52
CA GLY A 98 -1.67 0.26 5.13
C GLY A 98 -1.56 1.59 4.38
N PHE A 99 -1.52 2.71 5.11
CA PHE A 99 -1.30 4.04 4.55
C PHE A 99 -0.16 4.70 5.32
N ILE A 100 1.02 4.79 4.71
CA ILE A 100 2.24 5.34 5.31
C ILE A 100 2.56 6.67 4.65
N HIS A 101 2.79 7.71 5.46
CA HIS A 101 3.25 9.02 4.99
C HIS A 101 4.61 9.33 5.60
N VAL A 102 5.58 9.68 4.75
CA VAL A 102 6.94 10.04 5.13
C VAL A 102 7.30 11.38 4.50
N LYS A 103 8.08 12.19 5.22
CA LYS A 103 8.72 13.40 4.71
C LYS A 103 10.21 13.11 4.50
N THR A 104 10.77 13.64 3.42
CA THR A 104 12.19 13.49 3.08
C THR A 104 12.68 14.79 2.46
N ASP A 105 13.98 15.03 2.56
CA ASP A 105 14.64 16.19 1.95
C ASP A 105 15.05 15.93 0.49
N LEU A 106 14.73 14.75 -0.05
CA LEU A 106 14.94 14.40 -1.45
C LEU A 106 13.98 15.13 -2.38
N SER A 107 14.49 15.57 -3.51
CA SER A 107 13.74 16.13 -4.63
C SER A 107 13.44 15.07 -5.70
N VAL A 108 12.49 15.38 -6.60
CA VAL A 108 12.19 14.54 -7.77
C VAL A 108 13.41 14.43 -8.70
N SER A 109 14.17 15.51 -8.87
CA SER A 109 15.39 15.55 -9.68
C SER A 109 16.49 14.65 -9.14
N ASP A 110 16.62 14.50 -7.82
CA ASP A 110 17.62 13.60 -7.21
C ASP A 110 17.40 12.13 -7.63
N ILE A 111 16.20 11.78 -8.05
CA ILE A 111 15.83 10.44 -8.52
C ILE A 111 15.93 10.36 -10.05
N VAL A 112 15.31 11.32 -10.75
CA VAL A 112 15.13 11.27 -12.21
C VAL A 112 16.40 11.63 -12.98
N ASP A 113 17.19 12.57 -12.48
CA ASP A 113 18.40 13.05 -13.16
C ASP A 113 19.64 12.22 -12.82
N SER A 114 19.50 11.27 -11.88
CA SER A 114 20.57 10.34 -11.53
C SER A 114 20.87 9.39 -12.69
N LYS A 115 22.16 9.19 -12.98
CA LYS A 115 22.63 8.24 -14.00
C LYS A 115 22.17 6.79 -13.75
N TYR A 116 21.97 6.43 -12.48
CA TYR A 116 21.50 5.10 -12.06
C TYR A 116 20.35 5.25 -11.08
N VAL A 117 19.53 4.21 -10.91
CA VAL A 117 18.46 4.21 -9.89
C VAL A 117 19.10 4.35 -8.50
N PRO A 118 18.84 5.44 -7.76
CA PRO A 118 19.43 5.64 -6.45
C PRO A 118 18.98 4.56 -5.46
N LEU A 119 19.88 4.09 -4.60
CA LEU A 119 19.57 3.04 -3.60
C LEU A 119 18.40 3.41 -2.68
N VAL A 120 18.22 4.71 -2.41
CA VAL A 120 17.11 5.20 -1.58
C VAL A 120 15.73 4.86 -2.14
N VAL A 121 15.61 4.65 -3.46
CA VAL A 121 14.34 4.24 -4.09
C VAL A 121 13.85 2.89 -3.55
N GLN A 122 14.77 1.98 -3.17
CA GLN A 122 14.39 0.70 -2.56
C GLN A 122 13.70 0.91 -1.20
N SER A 123 14.12 1.92 -0.43
CA SER A 123 13.54 2.23 0.88
C SER A 123 12.12 2.80 0.82
N PHE A 124 11.65 3.21 -0.37
CA PHE A 124 10.28 3.71 -0.53
C PHE A 124 9.23 2.60 -0.43
N PHE A 125 9.64 1.33 -0.55
CA PHE A 125 8.74 0.19 -0.47
C PHE A 125 8.94 -0.57 0.83
N ASP A 126 7.88 -0.69 1.64
CA ASP A 126 7.92 -1.34 2.96
C ASP A 126 8.40 -2.81 2.89
N HIS A 127 8.13 -3.48 1.77
CA HIS A 127 8.47 -4.89 1.56
C HIS A 127 9.86 -5.11 0.97
N HIS A 128 10.72 -4.08 0.85
CA HIS A 128 12.09 -4.23 0.30
C HIS A 128 13.00 -5.11 1.16
N LYS A 129 12.63 -5.37 2.43
CA LYS A 129 13.34 -6.29 3.35
C LYS A 129 12.62 -7.62 3.55
N ALA A 130 11.53 -7.88 2.83
CA ALA A 130 10.79 -9.12 2.94
C ALA A 130 11.47 -10.28 2.18
N GLU A 131 12.77 -10.47 2.39
CA GLU A 131 13.45 -11.75 2.15
C GLU A 131 13.45 -12.50 3.48
N GLY A 132 12.33 -13.16 3.79
CA GLY A 132 12.21 -13.91 5.02
C GLY A 132 10.79 -14.32 5.29
N ILE A 133 10.48 -15.58 5.00
CA ILE A 133 9.32 -16.27 5.55
C ILE A 133 9.49 -16.26 7.07
N THR A 134 8.89 -15.30 7.76
CA THR A 134 8.67 -15.42 9.20
C THR A 134 7.43 -16.30 9.38
N MET A 135 7.62 -17.63 9.31
CA MET A 135 6.67 -18.55 9.92
C MET A 135 6.76 -18.36 11.43
N VAL A 136 5.86 -17.56 11.99
CA VAL A 136 5.50 -17.74 13.40
C VAL A 136 4.41 -18.81 13.41
N MET A 137 4.81 -20.03 13.68
CA MET A 137 3.95 -21.12 14.14
C MET A 137 4.13 -21.24 15.67
N PRO A 138 3.10 -21.67 16.41
CA PRO A 138 2.84 -21.31 17.81
C PRO A 138 3.94 -21.64 18.82
#